data_AF-A0A3D8L0W9-F1
#
_entry.id   AF-A0A3D8L0W9-F1
#
_cell.length_a   1.000
_cell.length_b   1.000
_cell.length_c   1.000
_cell.angle_alpha   90.00
_cell.angle_beta   90.00
_cell.angle_gamma   90.00
#
_symmetry.space_group_name_H-M   'P 1'
#
loop_
_entity.id
_entity.type
_entity.pdbx_description
1 polymer ?
#
loop_
_entity_poly.entity_id
_entity_poly.type
_entity_poly.pdbx_seq_one_letter_code
_entity_poly.pdbx_strand_id
1 'polypeptide(L)'
;MRSLPKSIWILIAILLMKCNGVESPLYCFGASSPVDLIIKNNYNNDEILTLFQYTDEEGFNRIGTLKVNAKSTKTICLENEGPIEEGLYIFNGERTHKIRLKWAEDFVLNLNDTAHLVPTPSELKHLLDPKW
;
A
#
# COMPACT_ATOMS: atom_id res chain seq x y z
N MET A 1 -36.24 -22.67 -33.89
CA MET A 1 -35.52 -23.78 -33.22
C MET A 1 -34.02 -23.59 -33.40
N ARG A 2 -33.33 -23.08 -32.37
CA ARG A 2 -31.99 -23.49 -31.95
C ARG A 2 -31.80 -22.98 -30.52
N SER A 3 -31.58 -23.94 -29.65
CA SER A 3 -31.56 -23.86 -28.18
C SER A 3 -30.33 -23.09 -27.71
N LEU A 4 -30.52 -22.11 -26.84
CA LEU A 4 -29.45 -21.54 -26.00
C LEU A 4 -29.01 -22.62 -24.98
N PRO A 5 -27.70 -22.80 -24.72
CA PRO A 5 -27.23 -23.76 -23.74
C PRO A 5 -27.54 -23.31 -22.31
N LYS A 6 -28.21 -24.19 -21.57
CA LYS A 6 -28.41 -24.16 -20.12
C LYS A 6 -27.08 -24.44 -19.40
N SER A 7 -26.19 -23.46 -19.34
CA SER A 7 -25.00 -23.45 -18.48
C SER A 7 -24.46 -22.03 -18.59
N ILE A 8 -24.75 -21.10 -17.71
CA ILE A 8 -24.13 -21.00 -16.39
C ILE A 8 -24.98 -19.98 -15.62
N TRP A 9 -25.74 -20.47 -14.65
CA TRP A 9 -26.22 -19.65 -13.55
C TRP A 9 -25.05 -19.54 -12.57
N ILE A 10 -24.23 -18.49 -12.69
CA ILE A 10 -23.34 -18.10 -11.59
C ILE A 10 -23.92 -16.83 -10.98
N LEU A 11 -24.40 -17.03 -9.76
CA LEU A 11 -24.76 -16.00 -8.81
C LEU A 11 -23.69 -14.91 -8.77
N ILE A 12 -24.03 -13.68 -9.14
CA ILE A 12 -23.34 -12.50 -8.61
C ILE A 12 -23.91 -12.29 -7.21
N ALA A 13 -23.40 -13.10 -6.28
CA ALA A 13 -23.64 -12.96 -4.86
C ALA A 13 -22.35 -12.45 -4.22
N ILE A 14 -22.42 -11.17 -3.79
CA ILE A 14 -21.78 -10.64 -2.58
C ILE A 14 -20.26 -10.88 -2.47
N LEU A 15 -19.48 -9.83 -2.75
CA LEU A 15 -18.24 -9.57 -2.02
C LEU A 15 -18.09 -8.08 -1.67
N LEU A 16 -19.19 -7.46 -1.25
CA LEU A 16 -19.15 -6.26 -0.41
C LEU A 16 -18.86 -6.73 1.02
N MET A 17 -17.59 -6.93 1.40
CA MET A 17 -17.10 -6.99 2.80
C MET A 17 -15.67 -7.53 2.85
N LYS A 18 -14.67 -6.73 2.47
CA LYS A 18 -13.31 -6.80 3.05
C LYS A 18 -12.60 -5.43 3.06
N CYS A 19 -13.37 -4.36 3.20
CA CYS A 19 -12.84 -3.03 3.49
C CYS A 19 -13.56 -2.49 4.74
N ASN A 20 -13.50 -3.26 5.84
CA ASN A 20 -14.07 -2.85 7.12
C ASN A 20 -12.97 -2.19 7.94
N GLY A 21 -12.73 -0.90 7.70
CA GLY A 21 -11.85 -0.12 8.56
C GLY A 21 -11.41 1.24 8.04
N VAL A 22 -12.22 2.26 8.36
CA VAL A 22 -11.80 3.63 8.74
C VAL A 22 -11.23 4.57 7.66
N GLU A 23 -11.98 5.63 7.39
CA GLU A 23 -11.54 6.99 6.99
C GLU A 23 -10.27 7.12 6.13
N SER A 24 -10.37 6.88 4.83
CA SER A 24 -9.50 7.56 3.85
C SER A 24 -10.16 7.59 2.47
N PRO A 25 -10.12 8.72 1.74
CA PRO A 25 -10.60 8.82 0.37
C PRO A 25 -9.63 8.19 -0.65
N LEU A 26 -8.81 7.22 -0.21
CA LEU A 26 -7.92 6.49 -1.12
C LEU A 26 -8.77 5.49 -1.88
N TYR A 27 -9.13 5.93 -3.08
CA TYR A 27 -9.85 5.22 -4.12
C TYR A 27 -9.49 3.73 -4.19
N CYS A 28 -10.51 2.89 -4.10
CA CYS A 28 -10.45 1.50 -4.55
C CYS A 28 -10.33 1.53 -6.08
N PHE A 29 -9.15 1.23 -6.61
CA PHE A 29 -8.91 1.06 -8.04
C PHE A 29 -8.56 -0.40 -8.29
N GLY A 30 -9.54 -1.09 -8.85
CA GLY A 30 -9.65 -2.55 -8.88
C GLY A 30 -8.37 -3.27 -9.29
N ALA A 31 -8.05 -4.33 -8.55
CA ALA A 31 -6.98 -5.26 -8.88
C ALA A 31 -7.34 -6.69 -8.48
N SER A 32 -6.70 -7.66 -9.14
CA SER A 32 -7.03 -9.10 -9.08
C SER A 32 -6.74 -9.79 -7.74
N SER A 33 -6.10 -9.14 -6.76
CA SER A 33 -6.08 -9.55 -5.34
C SER A 33 -5.47 -8.41 -4.50
N PRO A 34 -6.26 -7.65 -3.73
CA PRO A 34 -5.73 -6.63 -2.82
C PRO A 34 -4.79 -7.24 -1.77
N VAL A 35 -3.69 -6.54 -1.45
CA VAL A 35 -2.81 -6.88 -0.32
C VAL A 35 -2.92 -5.81 0.75
N ASP A 36 -3.18 -6.22 2.00
CA ASP A 36 -3.19 -5.31 3.13
C ASP A 36 -1.76 -5.02 3.60
N LEU A 37 -1.41 -3.74 3.63
CA LEU A 37 -0.22 -3.24 4.31
C LEU A 37 -0.62 -2.72 5.69
N ILE A 38 -0.20 -3.44 6.72
CA ILE A 38 -0.45 -3.14 8.12
C ILE A 38 0.77 -2.40 8.68
N ILE A 39 0.61 -1.11 8.94
CA ILE A 39 1.66 -0.23 9.46
C ILE A 39 1.46 -0.06 10.97
N LYS A 40 2.45 -0.47 11.75
CA LYS A 40 2.47 -0.36 13.21
C LYS A 40 3.39 0.77 13.65
N ASN A 41 2.81 1.83 14.21
CA ASN A 41 3.56 2.89 14.86
C ASN A 41 3.71 2.59 16.35
N ASN A 42 4.89 2.07 16.71
CA ASN A 42 5.24 1.78 18.10
C ASN A 42 5.85 2.99 18.82
N TYR A 43 5.95 4.16 18.19
CA TYR A 43 6.45 5.38 18.82
C TYR A 43 5.38 6.09 19.66
N ASN A 44 5.81 7.04 20.50
CA ASN A 44 4.93 7.84 21.34
C ASN A 44 4.39 9.09 20.63
N ASN A 45 4.82 9.32 19.38
CA ASN A 45 4.43 10.44 18.54
C ASN A 45 3.73 9.94 17.28
N ASP A 46 2.92 10.82 16.70
CA ASP A 46 2.34 10.59 15.38
C ASP A 46 3.44 10.60 14.32
N GLU A 47 3.26 9.77 13.29
CA GLU A 47 4.17 9.65 12.15
C GLU A 47 3.43 10.04 10.87
N ILE A 48 4.05 10.91 10.07
CA ILE A 48 3.58 11.24 8.72
C ILE A 48 4.45 10.46 7.75
N LEU A 49 3.82 9.58 6.98
CA LEU A 49 4.49 8.70 6.04
C LEU A 49 4.18 9.14 4.62
N THR A 50 5.22 9.26 3.80
CA THR A 50 5.12 9.47 2.36
C THR A 50 5.39 8.14 1.65
N LEU A 51 4.49 7.77 0.75
CA LEU A 51 4.55 6.51 0.02
C LEU A 51 5.02 6.78 -1.41
N PHE A 52 5.97 5.98 -1.87
CA PHE A 52 6.50 6.01 -3.22
C PHE A 52 6.45 4.63 -3.84
N GLN A 53 6.07 4.57 -5.11
CA GLN A 53 6.24 3.40 -5.95
C GLN A 53 7.49 3.61 -6.80
N TYR A 54 8.28 2.55 -6.98
CA TYR A 54 9.35 2.54 -7.95
C TYR A 54 9.02 1.56 -9.06
N THR A 55 9.22 1.96 -10.31
CA THR A 55 9.27 1.06 -11.46
C THR A 55 10.53 1.31 -12.27
N ASP A 56 11.06 0.28 -12.94
CA ASP A 56 12.24 0.39 -13.81
C ASP A 56 11.97 1.33 -15.00
N GLU A 57 10.71 1.43 -15.44
CA GLU A 57 10.29 2.26 -16.57
C GLU A 57 10.15 3.75 -16.21
N GLU A 58 9.55 4.07 -15.05
CA GLU A 58 9.19 5.45 -14.68
C GLU A 58 10.01 6.02 -13.52
N GLY A 59 10.76 5.17 -12.80
CA GLY A 59 11.47 5.56 -11.59
C GLY A 59 10.53 5.75 -10.40
N PHE A 60 10.87 6.68 -9.51
CA PHE A 60 10.08 6.95 -8.30
C PHE A 60 8.88 7.85 -8.58
N ASN A 61 7.69 7.36 -8.25
CA ASN A 61 6.43 8.09 -8.26
C ASN A 61 5.84 8.19 -6.86
N ARG A 62 5.43 9.40 -6.45
CA ARG A 62 4.77 9.61 -5.15
C ARG A 62 3.31 9.17 -5.24
N ILE A 63 2.92 8.23 -4.39
CA ILE A 63 1.55 7.72 -4.30
C ILE A 63 0.69 8.63 -3.41
N GLY A 64 1.26 9.10 -2.29
CA GLY A 64 0.55 9.97 -1.36
C GLY A 64 1.21 10.07 0.00
N THR A 65 0.48 10.68 0.94
CA THR A 65 0.88 10.76 2.35
C THR A 65 -0.22 10.20 3.24
N LEU A 66 0.19 9.61 4.36
CA LEU A 66 -0.72 9.14 5.38
C LEU A 66 -0.17 9.43 6.76
N LYS A 67 -1.08 9.72 7.69
CA LYS A 67 -0.78 9.84 9.12
C LYS A 67 -1.04 8.53 9.83
N VAL A 68 -0.12 8.09 10.68
CA VAL A 68 -0.28 6.99 11.65
C VAL A 68 -0.10 7.54 13.05
N ASN A 69 -1.15 7.47 13.88
CA ASN A 69 -1.10 8.03 15.22
C ASN A 69 -0.12 7.29 16.14
N ALA A 70 0.32 7.94 17.21
CA ALA A 70 1.14 7.33 18.25
C ALA A 70 0.51 6.02 18.77
N LYS A 71 1.35 4.99 18.98
CA LYS A 71 0.93 3.68 19.53
C LYS A 71 -0.28 3.05 18.82
N SER A 72 -0.38 3.25 17.51
CA SER A 72 -1.52 2.77 16.71
C SER A 72 -1.10 1.87 15.56
N THR A 73 -2.07 1.14 15.03
CA THR A 73 -1.93 0.36 13.80
C THR A 73 -2.84 0.97 12.74
N LYS A 74 -2.32 1.13 11.53
CA LYS A 74 -3.09 1.57 10.36
C LYS A 74 -2.93 0.56 9.25
N THR A 75 -4.04 0.10 8.71
CA THR A 75 -4.06 -0.80 7.55
C THR A 75 -4.40 0.02 6.32
N ILE A 76 -3.64 -0.16 5.25
CA ILE A 76 -3.99 0.35 3.92
C ILE A 76 -4.07 -0.82 2.95
N CYS A 77 -5.09 -0.80 2.11
CA CYS A 77 -5.25 -1.76 1.03
C CYS A 77 -4.42 -1.28 -0.17
N LEU A 78 -3.56 -2.15 -0.69
CA LEU A 78 -2.81 -1.92 -1.92
C LEU A 78 -3.41 -2.79 -3.02
N GLU A 79 -4.21 -2.18 -3.88
CA GLU A 79 -4.71 -2.81 -5.10
C GLU A 79 -3.64 -2.66 -6.20
N ASN A 80 -3.20 -3.78 -6.76
CA ASN A 80 -2.08 -3.84 -7.69
C ASN A 80 -2.48 -4.32 -9.10
N GLU A 81 -2.49 -3.44 -10.08
CA GLU A 81 -2.65 -3.80 -11.51
C GLU A 81 -1.31 -4.03 -12.25
N GLY A 82 -0.15 -4.01 -11.56
CA GLY A 82 1.19 -4.18 -12.17
C GLY A 82 2.21 -4.93 -11.30
N PRO A 83 3.51 -4.90 -11.59
CA PRO A 83 4.52 -5.49 -10.70
C PRO A 83 4.90 -4.52 -9.58
N ILE A 84 4.17 -4.52 -8.44
CA ILE A 84 4.70 -3.96 -7.17
C ILE A 84 5.96 -4.73 -6.68
N GLU A 85 6.35 -5.80 -7.38
CA GLU A 85 7.56 -6.58 -7.13
C GLU A 85 8.83 -5.72 -7.07
N GLU A 86 8.86 -4.61 -7.81
CA GLU A 86 10.03 -3.70 -7.90
C GLU A 86 10.20 -2.81 -6.64
N GLY A 87 9.08 -2.60 -5.92
CA GLY A 87 9.06 -2.23 -4.51
C GLY A 87 8.26 -0.96 -4.18
N LEU A 88 7.60 -1.02 -3.03
CA LEU A 88 6.99 0.14 -2.36
C LEU A 88 7.99 0.72 -1.37
N TYR A 89 8.14 2.04 -1.34
CA TYR A 89 9.00 2.74 -0.40
C TYR A 89 8.15 3.64 0.51
N ILE A 90 8.46 3.60 1.80
CA ILE A 90 7.78 4.41 2.81
C ILE A 90 8.83 5.26 3.50
N PHE A 91 8.60 6.57 3.54
CA PHE A 91 9.51 7.53 4.15
C PHE A 91 8.80 8.36 5.20
N ASN A 92 9.42 8.53 6.37
CA ASN A 92 8.83 9.27 7.50
C ASN A 92 9.52 10.59 7.85
N GLY A 93 10.43 11.09 7.00
CA GLY A 93 11.24 12.28 7.29
C GLY A 93 12.69 11.96 7.67
N GLU A 94 12.92 10.78 8.25
CA GLU A 94 14.25 10.36 8.73
C GLU A 94 14.71 9.04 8.12
N ARG A 95 13.77 8.13 7.90
CA ARG A 95 14.04 6.74 7.52
C ARG A 95 13.23 6.34 6.31
N THR A 96 13.82 5.49 5.49
CA THR A 96 13.15 4.87 4.34
C THR A 96 13.05 3.37 4.56
N HIS A 97 11.85 2.84 4.44
CA HIS A 97 11.59 1.40 4.41
C HIS A 97 11.28 0.98 2.98
N LYS A 98 11.95 -0.08 2.48
CA LYS A 98 11.60 -0.73 1.22
C LYS A 98 10.81 -2.00 1.51
N ILE A 99 9.59 -2.05 0.99
CA ILE A 99 8.68 -3.17 1.08
C ILE A 99 8.66 -3.88 -0.27
N ARG A 100 8.84 -5.20 -0.23
CA ARG A 100 8.58 -6.09 -1.36
C ARG A 100 7.36 -6.91 -0.98
N LEU A 101 6.22 -6.60 -1.60
CA LEU A 101 5.02 -7.41 -1.42
C LEU A 101 5.27 -8.76 -2.09
N LYS A 102 5.21 -9.83 -1.31
CA LYS A 102 5.14 -11.20 -1.85
C LYS A 102 3.66 -11.55 -1.99
N TRP A 103 3.31 -12.23 -3.07
CA TRP A 103 1.94 -12.54 -3.48
C TRP A 103 1.05 -13.02 -2.31
N ALA A 104 -0.18 -12.50 -2.26
CA ALA A 104 -1.33 -12.95 -1.47
C ALA A 104 -1.22 -12.99 0.07
N GLU A 105 -0.20 -12.40 0.69
CA GLU A 105 -0.08 -12.30 2.15
C GLU A 105 -0.05 -10.84 2.62
N ASP A 106 -0.78 -10.57 3.71
CA ASP A 106 -0.74 -9.27 4.40
C ASP A 106 0.70 -8.96 4.81
N PHE A 107 1.13 -7.72 4.55
CA PHE A 107 2.47 -7.27 4.93
C PHE A 107 2.40 -6.43 6.20
N VAL A 108 3.16 -6.79 7.23
CA VAL A 108 3.24 -6.02 8.47
C VAL A 108 4.54 -5.22 8.51
N LEU A 109 4.45 -3.89 8.41
CA LEU A 109 5.56 -2.99 8.66
C LEU A 109 5.51 -2.46 10.09
N ASN A 110 6.54 -2.77 10.89
CA ASN A 110 6.79 -2.08 12.15
C ASN A 110 7.73 -0.89 11.90
N LEU A 111 7.30 0.35 12.18
CA LEU A 111 8.10 1.56 11.88
C LEU A 111 9.42 1.65 12.67
N ASN A 112 9.52 0.91 13.77
CA ASN A 112 10.73 0.81 14.58
C ASN A 112 11.64 -0.36 14.18
N ASP A 113 11.19 -1.23 13.28
CA ASP A 113 12.00 -2.34 12.79
C ASP A 113 13.02 -1.85 11.76
N THR A 114 14.19 -2.48 11.80
CA THR A 114 15.31 -2.22 10.91
C THR A 114 15.36 -3.19 9.73
N ALA A 115 14.59 -4.29 9.76
CA ALA A 115 14.60 -5.33 8.72
C ALA A 115 14.29 -4.82 7.31
N HIS A 116 13.51 -3.74 7.21
CA HIS A 116 13.11 -3.13 5.93
C HIS A 116 13.79 -1.80 5.65
N LEU A 117 14.71 -1.36 6.52
CA LEU A 117 15.41 -0.08 6.33
C LEU A 117 16.39 -0.17 5.17
N VAL A 118 16.34 0.85 4.32
CA VAL A 118 17.29 1.07 3.25
C VAL A 118 17.84 2.49 3.34
N PRO A 119 19.05 2.76 2.83
CA PRO A 119 19.49 4.13 2.61
C PRO A 119 18.46 4.88 1.77
N THR A 120 18.09 6.09 2.18
CA THR A 120 17.14 6.91 1.40
C THR A 120 17.71 7.19 0.01
N PRO A 121 17.06 6.73 -1.08
CA PRO A 121 17.49 7.04 -2.43
C PRO A 121 17.56 8.55 -2.65
N SER A 122 18.62 9.01 -3.32
CA SER A 122 18.81 10.45 -3.59
C SER A 122 17.67 11.04 -4.41
N GLU A 123 17.09 10.25 -5.31
CA GLU A 123 15.95 10.63 -6.17
C GLU A 123 14.71 11.01 -5.35
N LEU A 124 14.48 10.33 -4.21
CA LEU A 124 13.35 10.67 -3.34
C LEU A 124 13.49 12.07 -2.74
N LYS A 125 14.71 12.58 -2.52
CA LYS A 125 14.92 13.88 -1.87
C LYS A 125 14.24 15.04 -2.59
N HIS A 126 14.06 14.93 -3.90
CA HIS A 126 13.39 15.94 -4.72
C HIS A 126 11.86 15.77 -4.76
N LEU A 127 11.35 14.60 -4.39
CA LEU A 127 9.92 14.25 -4.37
C LEU A 127 9.30 14.36 -2.96
N LEU A 128 10.13 14.51 -1.95
CA LEU A 128 9.71 14.94 -0.62
C LEU A 128 9.30 16.40 -0.73
N ASP A 129 8.00 16.69 -0.53
CA ASP A 129 7.47 18.06 -0.58
C ASP A 129 8.43 19.03 0.15
N PRO A 130 8.64 20.25 -0.39
CA PRO A 130 9.20 21.32 0.43
C PRO A 130 8.29 21.46 1.66
N LYS A 131 8.92 21.35 2.83
CA LYS A 131 8.30 21.41 4.17
C LYS A 131 7.10 22.36 4.20
N TRP A 132 5.92 21.81 4.49
CA TRP A 132 4.73 22.57 4.86
C TRP A 132 4.98 23.35 6.16
#